data_AF-A0A6P1NLS0-F1
#
_entry.id   AF-A0A6P1NLS0-F1
#
_cell.length_a   1.000
_cell.length_b   1.000
_cell.length_c   1.000
_cell.angle_alpha   90.00
_cell.angle_beta   90.00
_cell.angle_gamma   90.00
#
_symmetry.space_group_name_H-M   'P 1'
#
loop_
_entity.id
_entity.type
_entity.pdbx_description
1 polymer ?
#
loop_
_entity_poly.entity_id
_entity_poly.type
_entity_poly.pdbx_seq_one_letter_code
_entity_poly.pdbx_strand_id
1 'polypeptide(L)'
;MQTAPELEPSAGTLTRTGDGDTGLTVTVQSSSTRPADWGRAMARAVNLLIEQITDTTGTDPCRDPGGLDLSLHVTALPSGEAITVTWNP
;
A
#
# COMPACT_ATOMS: atom_id res chain seq x y z
N MET A 1 25.74 -13.08 13.11
CA MET A 1 24.44 -12.37 13.10
C MET A 1 24.05 -12.20 11.65
N GLN A 2 23.09 -12.98 11.15
CA GLN A 2 22.59 -12.85 9.78
C GLN A 2 21.61 -11.68 9.75
N THR A 3 21.91 -10.70 8.89
CA THR A 3 21.00 -9.61 8.53
C THR A 3 19.75 -10.25 7.93
N ALA A 4 18.59 -10.03 8.55
CA ALA A 4 17.31 -10.46 7.98
C ALA A 4 17.18 -9.83 6.58
N PRO A 5 16.67 -10.57 5.57
CA PRO A 5 16.43 -9.98 4.26
C PRO A 5 15.46 -8.81 4.45
N GLU A 6 15.92 -7.61 4.12
CA GLU A 6 15.05 -6.46 3.94
C GLU A 6 14.14 -6.84 2.76
N LEU A 7 12.91 -7.30 3.08
CA LEU A 7 11.91 -7.64 2.09
C LEU A 7 11.60 -6.36 1.32
N GLU A 8 12.07 -6.32 0.08
CA GLU A 8 11.81 -5.22 -0.84
C GLU A 8 10.29 -4.98 -0.92
N PRO A 9 9.84 -3.72 -0.96
CA PRO A 9 8.43 -3.44 -1.18
C PRO A 9 8.04 -4.06 -2.53
N SER A 10 7.06 -4.95 -2.53
CA SER A 10 6.52 -5.44 -3.78
C SER A 10 5.87 -4.26 -4.51
N ALA A 11 6.30 -4.00 -5.75
CA ALA A 11 5.67 -3.03 -6.62
C ALA A 11 4.14 -3.29 -6.64
N GLY A 12 3.36 -2.22 -6.46
CA GLY A 12 1.91 -2.34 -6.34
C GLY A 12 1.31 -3.04 -7.55
N THR A 13 0.38 -3.92 -7.27
CA THR A 13 -0.32 -4.73 -8.26
C THR A 13 -1.60 -4.02 -8.64
N LEU A 14 -1.81 -3.83 -9.95
CA LEU A 14 -3.10 -3.42 -10.50
C LEU A 14 -4.09 -4.56 -10.29
N THR A 15 -5.07 -4.37 -9.43
CA THR A 15 -6.07 -5.39 -9.13
C THR A 15 -7.43 -4.92 -9.63
N ARG A 16 -8.00 -5.65 -10.58
CA ARG A 16 -9.36 -5.37 -11.05
C ARG A 16 -10.35 -5.63 -9.92
N THR A 17 -10.94 -4.58 -9.36
CA THR A 17 -12.07 -4.66 -8.44
C THR A 17 -13.36 -4.87 -9.25
N GLY A 18 -14.34 -5.55 -8.65
CA GLY A 18 -15.38 -6.33 -9.35
C GLY A 18 -16.42 -5.60 -10.21
N ASP A 19 -16.32 -4.30 -10.47
CA ASP A 19 -17.36 -3.52 -11.17
C ASP A 19 -16.88 -2.72 -12.40
N GLY A 20 -15.65 -2.96 -12.87
CA GLY A 20 -15.08 -2.25 -14.03
C GLY A 20 -14.15 -1.11 -13.66
N ASP A 21 -14.14 -0.70 -12.39
CA ASP A 21 -13.09 0.13 -11.82
C ASP A 21 -11.83 -0.69 -11.52
N THR A 22 -10.68 -0.17 -11.95
CA THR A 22 -9.39 -0.81 -11.70
C THR A 22 -8.79 -0.19 -10.46
N GLY A 23 -8.93 -0.86 -9.32
CA GLY A 23 -8.26 -0.47 -8.08
C GLY A 23 -6.74 -0.64 -8.17
N LEU A 24 -6.00 0.27 -7.56
CA LEU A 24 -4.56 0.16 -7.38
C LEU A 24 -4.26 -0.34 -5.98
N THR A 25 -3.45 -1.39 -5.85
CA THR A 25 -3.13 -1.99 -4.55
C THR A 25 -1.62 -2.03 -4.33
N VAL A 26 -1.17 -1.54 -3.19
CA VAL A 26 0.22 -1.61 -2.75
C VAL A 26 0.31 -2.40 -1.45
N THR A 27 1.30 -3.29 -1.33
CA THR A 27 1.59 -4.00 -0.09
C THR A 27 3.01 -3.72 0.37
N VAL A 28 3.16 -3.30 1.62
CA VAL A 28 4.44 -3.11 2.30
C VAL A 28 4.49 -4.01 3.53
N GLN A 29 5.62 -4.68 3.73
CA GLN A 29 5.84 -5.48 4.94
C GLN A 29 6.49 -4.65 6.06
N SER A 30 6.06 -4.91 7.28
CA SER A 30 6.68 -4.46 8.52
C SER A 30 7.28 -5.67 9.21
N SER A 31 8.54 -5.57 9.66
CA SER A 31 9.18 -6.59 10.49
C SER A 31 8.67 -6.57 11.95
N SER A 32 7.87 -5.57 12.34
CA SER A 32 7.25 -5.48 13.66
C SER A 32 5.80 -5.94 13.63
N THR A 33 5.40 -6.69 14.65
CA THR A 33 4.02 -7.13 14.94
C THR A 33 3.27 -6.16 15.85
N ARG A 34 3.90 -5.05 16.28
CA ARG A 34 3.26 -4.08 17.18
C ARG A 34 2.63 -2.94 16.38
N PRO A 35 1.32 -2.66 16.54
CA PRO A 35 0.63 -1.59 15.82
C PRO A 35 1.30 -0.22 15.90
N ALA A 36 1.89 0.12 17.05
CA ALA A 36 2.59 1.38 17.26
C ALA A 36 3.81 1.57 16.34
N ASP A 37 4.40 0.48 15.82
CA ASP A 37 5.56 0.53 14.94
C ASP A 37 5.18 0.57 13.45
N TRP A 38 3.91 0.37 13.10
CA TRP A 38 3.45 0.24 11.71
C TRP A 38 3.35 1.55 10.95
N GLY A 39 3.35 2.69 11.66
CA GLY A 39 3.16 4.00 11.04
C GLY A 39 4.12 4.27 9.88
N ARG A 40 5.37 3.81 9.97
CA ARG A 40 6.36 3.96 8.89
C ARG A 40 6.05 3.09 7.67
N ALA A 41 5.60 1.85 7.89
CA ALA A 41 5.21 0.95 6.81
C ALA A 41 3.90 1.40 6.13
N MET A 42 2.94 1.91 6.91
CA MET A 42 1.72 2.53 6.39
C MET A 42 2.02 3.77 5.54
N ALA A 43 2.83 4.70 6.06
CA ALA A 43 3.21 5.91 5.32
C ALA A 43 3.92 5.55 4.01
N ARG A 44 4.77 4.52 4.02
CA ARG A 44 5.41 4.01 2.80
C ARG A 44 4.40 3.45 1.81
N ALA A 45 3.45 2.63 2.26
CA ALA A 45 2.42 2.04 1.40
C ALA A 45 1.55 3.12 0.74
N VAL A 46 1.15 4.14 1.49
CA VAL A 46 0.37 5.28 0.97
C VAL A 46 1.17 6.09 -0.04
N ASN A 47 2.44 6.42 0.24
CA ASN A 47 3.28 7.17 -0.70
C ASN A 47 3.46 6.42 -2.03
N LEU A 48 3.77 5.12 -1.97
CA LEU A 48 3.91 4.28 -3.15
C LEU A 48 2.60 4.18 -3.95
N LEU A 49 1.46 4.17 -3.26
CA LEU A 49 0.15 4.14 -3.91
C LEU A 49 -0.14 5.46 -4.63
N ILE A 50 0.15 6.60 -4.02
CA ILE A 50 0.01 7.92 -4.66
C ILE A 50 0.89 8.01 -5.91
N GLU A 51 2.16 7.59 -5.81
CA GLU A 51 3.09 7.52 -6.95
C GLU A 51 2.50 6.68 -8.09
N GLN A 52 1.97 5.48 -7.80
CA GLN A 52 1.33 4.65 -8.82
C GLN A 52 0.07 5.25 -9.42
N ILE A 53 -0.78 5.90 -8.62
CA ILE A 53 -1.98 6.57 -9.12
C ILE A 53 -1.58 7.67 -10.09
N THR A 54 -0.60 8.51 -9.72
CA THR A 54 -0.10 9.58 -10.58
C THR A 54 0.55 9.04 -11.85
N ASP A 55 1.37 8.00 -11.76
CA ASP A 55 2.00 7.37 -12.93
C ASP A 55 0.98 6.72 -13.87
N THR A 56 -0.11 6.16 -13.33
CA THR A 56 -1.13 5.43 -14.11
C THR A 56 -2.17 6.36 -14.72
N THR A 57 -2.62 7.37 -13.96
CA THR A 57 -3.77 8.22 -14.33
C THR A 57 -3.37 9.62 -14.77
N GLY A 58 -2.14 10.06 -14.47
CA GLY A 58 -1.70 11.44 -14.63
C GLY A 58 -2.30 12.41 -13.62
N THR A 59 -3.12 11.92 -12.68
CA THR A 59 -3.80 12.73 -11.67
C THR A 59 -3.10 12.59 -10.31
N ASP A 60 -2.96 13.71 -9.61
CA ASP A 60 -2.55 13.73 -8.21
C ASP A 60 -3.80 13.52 -7.35
N PRO A 61 -3.98 12.33 -6.74
CA PRO A 61 -5.18 12.04 -5.94
C PRO A 61 -5.23 12.87 -4.66
N CYS A 62 -4.13 13.50 -4.22
CA CYS A 62 -4.15 14.44 -3.10
C CYS A 62 -4.72 15.83 -3.47
N ARG A 63 -4.84 16.13 -4.77
CA ARG A 63 -5.44 17.37 -5.28
C ARG A 63 -6.85 17.20 -5.81
N ASP A 64 -7.31 15.96 -5.96
CA ASP A 64 -8.65 15.66 -6.41
C ASP A 64 -9.68 15.93 -5.29
N PRO A 65 -10.70 16.78 -5.52
CA PRO A 65 -11.79 16.99 -4.55
C PRO A 65 -12.62 15.72 -4.27
N GLY A 66 -12.56 14.69 -5.12
CA GLY A 66 -13.12 13.36 -4.85
C GLY A 66 -12.44 12.62 -3.69
N GLY A 67 -11.19 12.98 -3.39
CA GLY A 67 -10.41 12.44 -2.29
C GLY A 67 -9.81 11.05 -2.57
N LEU A 68 -8.89 10.64 -1.70
CA LEU A 68 -8.32 9.30 -1.69
C LEU A 68 -9.26 8.36 -0.91
N ASP A 69 -10.14 7.63 -1.61
CA ASP A 69 -10.82 6.48 -1.00
C ASP A 69 -9.83 5.33 -0.84
N LEU A 70 -9.49 5.04 0.41
CA LEU A 70 -8.47 4.06 0.77
C LEU A 70 -9.04 2.96 1.64
N SER A 71 -8.82 1.72 1.20
CA SER A 71 -9.00 0.53 2.02
C SER A 71 -7.65 0.06 2.56
N LEU A 72 -7.53 0.00 3.89
CA LEU A 72 -6.36 -0.53 4.59
C LEU A 72 -6.65 -1.94 5.10
N HIS A 73 -5.79 -2.88 4.73
CA HIS A 73 -5.84 -4.26 5.22
C HIS A 73 -4.49 -4.64 5.83
N VAL A 74 -4.50 -5.17 7.06
CA VAL A 74 -3.29 -5.64 7.75
C VAL A 74 -3.41 -7.15 7.94
N THR A 75 -2.39 -7.88 7.48
CA THR A 75 -2.34 -9.34 7.54
C THR A 75 -1.10 -9.80 8.30
N ALA A 76 -1.30 -10.59 9.35
CA ALA A 76 -0.20 -11.20 10.09
C ALA A 76 0.57 -12.21 9.24
N LEU A 77 1.89 -12.11 9.27
CA LEU A 77 2.81 -12.99 8.58
C LEU A 77 3.81 -13.62 9.58
N PRO A 78 4.39 -14.78 9.27
CA PRO A 78 5.42 -15.38 10.13
C PRO A 78 6.63 -14.47 10.40
N SER A 79 6.91 -13.53 9.49
CA SER A 79 8.03 -12.59 9.54
C SER A 79 7.66 -11.19 10.03
N GLY A 80 6.40 -10.95 10.43
CA GLY A 80 5.90 -9.63 10.80
C GLY A 80 4.48 -9.40 10.30
N GLU A 81 4.23 -8.27 9.65
CA GLU A 81 2.89 -7.88 9.19
C GLU A 81 2.96 -7.36 7.76
N ALA A 82 1.99 -7.73 6.92
CA ALA A 82 1.77 -7.12 5.62
C ALA A 82 0.70 -6.04 5.71
N ILE A 83 1.05 -4.84 5.26
CA ILE A 83 0.17 -3.69 5.20
C ILE A 83 -0.19 -3.46 3.74
N THR A 84 -1.44 -3.71 3.40
CA THR A 84 -1.99 -3.55 2.06
C THR A 84 -2.90 -2.34 2.03
N VAL A 85 -2.65 -1.43 1.10
CA VAL A 85 -3.46 -0.24 0.86
C VAL A 85 -4.01 -0.33 -0.55
N THR A 86 -5.32 -0.21 -0.69
CA THR A 86 -6.02 -0.20 -1.98
C THR A 86 -6.69 1.13 -2.18
N TRP A 87 -6.47 1.74 -3.33
CA TRP A 87 -7.24 2.88 -3.81
C TRP A 87 -8.40 2.40 -4.69
N ASN A 88 -9.58 2.92 -4.41
CA ASN A 88 -10.76 2.75 -5.25
C ASN A 88 -11.05 4.11 -5.93
N PRO A 89 -10.98 4.17 -7.28
CA PRO A 89 -11.35 5.37 -8.03
C PRO A 89 -12.82 5.77 -7.86
#